data_AF-A0A7X1FMX0-F1
#
_entry.id   AF-A0A7X1FMX0-F1
#
_cell.length_a   1.000
_cell.length_b   1.000
_cell.length_c   1.000
_cell.angle_alpha   90.00
_cell.angle_beta   90.00
_cell.angle_gamma   90.00
#
_symmetry.space_group_name_H-M   'P 1'
#
loop_
_entity.id
_entity.type
_entity.pdbx_description
1 polymer ?
#
loop_
_entity_poly.entity_id
_entity_poly.type
_entity_poly.pdbx_seq_one_letter_code
_entity_poly.pdbx_strand_id
1 'polypeptide(L)'
;MLEELNITPQQALQQTAQTLIALSKVLAKIAPGITQIQLELAVEACLAEGCGSELPEAILEKVFKGAAPATVLKPEEFDNKLQDTSQKS
;
A
#
# COMPACT_ATOMS: atom_id res chain seq x y z
N MET A 1 21.27 24.14 -12.03
CA MET A 1 22.10 22.95 -11.78
C MET A 1 21.39 22.17 -10.68
N LEU A 2 20.80 21.02 -11.02
CA LEU A 2 20.44 20.05 -9.99
C LEU A 2 21.79 19.53 -9.49
N GLU A 3 22.25 20.02 -8.33
CA GLU A 3 23.27 19.31 -7.58
C GLU A 3 22.83 17.86 -7.55
N GLU A 4 23.70 16.94 -7.97
CA GLU A 4 23.43 15.51 -7.85
C GLU A 4 23.07 15.27 -6.39
N LEU A 5 21.77 15.11 -6.12
CA LEU A 5 21.27 14.79 -4.80
C LEU A 5 21.88 13.43 -4.50
N ASN A 6 22.95 13.44 -3.74
CA ASN A 6 23.68 12.25 -3.34
C ASN A 6 22.85 11.56 -2.23
N ILE A 7 21.65 11.12 -2.60
CA ILE A 7 20.72 10.41 -1.73
C ILE A 7 21.11 8.95 -1.74
N THR A 8 21.34 8.42 -0.55
CA THR A 8 21.60 6.99 -0.38
C THR A 8 20.34 6.19 -0.76
N PRO A 9 20.49 4.91 -1.17
CA PRO A 9 19.34 4.05 -1.44
C PRO A 9 18.33 4.01 -0.29
N GLN A 10 18.80 3.99 0.96
CA GLN A 10 17.94 4.04 2.16
C GLN A 10 17.11 5.33 2.22
N GLN A 11 17.71 6.48 1.91
CA GLN A 11 17.02 7.77 1.91
C GLN A 11 15.98 7.83 0.79
N ALA A 12 16.32 7.36 -0.41
CA ALA A 12 15.39 7.28 -1.54
C ALA A 12 14.18 6.38 -1.20
N LEU A 13 14.43 5.23 -0.58
CA LEU A 13 13.39 4.31 -0.11
C LEU A 13 12.48 4.99 0.93
N GLN A 14 13.07 5.67 1.91
CA GLN A 14 12.32 6.36 2.96
C GLN A 14 11.47 7.50 2.39
N GLN A 15 11.98 8.28 1.45
CA GLN A 15 11.24 9.34 0.77
C GLN A 15 10.07 8.78 -0.05
N THR A 16 10.32 7.67 -0.76
CA THR A 16 9.28 6.97 -1.52
C THR A 16 8.18 6.46 -0.59
N ALA A 17 8.55 5.84 0.53
CA ALA A 17 7.61 5.37 1.55
C ALA A 17 6.74 6.50 2.11
N GLN A 18 7.34 7.63 2.47
CA GLN A 18 6.61 8.79 2.97
C GLN A 18 5.62 9.34 1.93
N THR A 19 6.04 9.40 0.67
CA THR A 19 5.19 9.83 -0.44
C THR A 19 3.99 8.90 -0.61
N LEU A 20 4.24 7.59 -0.64
CA LEU A 20 3.18 6.57 -0.74
C LEU A 20 2.20 6.67 0.44
N ILE A 21 2.70 6.83 1.69
CA ILE A 21 1.84 7.02 2.86
C ILE A 21 0.95 8.25 2.71
N ALA A 22 1.50 9.38 2.25
CA ALA A 22 0.74 10.60 2.09
C ALA A 22 -0.39 10.44 1.06
N LEU A 23 -0.09 9.86 -0.10
CA LEU A 23 -1.06 9.60 -1.16
C LEU A 23 -2.12 8.59 -0.70
N SER A 24 -1.72 7.48 -0.09
CA SER A 24 -2.63 6.46 0.42
C SER A 24 -3.55 7.02 1.52
N LYS A 25 -3.09 7.96 2.36
CA LYS A 25 -3.97 8.65 3.32
C LYS A 25 -5.02 9.53 2.65
N VAL A 26 -4.69 10.16 1.51
CA VAL A 26 -5.68 10.93 0.73
C VAL A 26 -6.69 9.98 0.11
N LEU A 27 -6.24 8.89 -0.51
CA LEU A 27 -7.11 7.89 -1.12
C LEU A 27 -8.02 7.20 -0.09
N ALA A 28 -7.50 6.88 1.10
CA ALA A 28 -8.26 6.26 2.17
C ALA A 28 -9.43 7.14 2.67
N LYS A 29 -9.36 8.47 2.50
CA LYS A 29 -10.49 9.36 2.81
C LYS A 29 -11.60 9.31 1.77
N ILE A 30 -11.28 8.94 0.53
CA ILE A 30 -12.20 8.91 -0.60
C ILE A 30 -12.79 7.50 -0.76
N ALA A 31 -11.93 6.48 -0.72
CA ALA A 31 -12.28 5.08 -0.93
C ALA A 31 -11.48 4.18 0.03
N PRO A 32 -11.83 4.15 1.34
CA PRO A 32 -11.08 3.43 2.36
C PRO A 32 -10.94 1.93 2.05
N GLY A 33 -12.03 1.27 1.65
CA GLY A 33 -12.02 -0.17 1.35
C GLY A 33 -11.09 -0.52 0.19
N ILE A 34 -11.21 0.18 -0.94
CA ILE A 34 -10.37 -0.05 -2.12
C ILE A 34 -8.89 0.24 -1.78
N THR A 35 -8.63 1.33 -1.06
CA THR A 35 -7.26 1.71 -0.69
C THR A 35 -6.62 0.67 0.22
N GLN A 36 -7.36 0.14 1.19
CA GLN A 36 -6.87 -0.91 2.08
C GLN A 36 -6.52 -2.17 1.29
N ILE A 37 -7.43 -2.62 0.41
CA ILE A 37 -7.23 -3.82 -0.40
C ILE A 37 -6.01 -3.66 -1.33
N GLN A 38 -5.81 -2.50 -1.96
CA GLN A 38 -4.64 -2.25 -2.81
C GLN A 38 -3.33 -2.31 -2.04
N LEU A 39 -3.30 -1.84 -0.80
CA LEU A 39 -2.12 -1.93 0.05
C LEU A 39 -1.87 -3.36 0.53
N GLU A 40 -2.92 -4.13 0.84
CA GLU A 40 -2.82 -5.57 1.14
C GLU A 40 -2.27 -6.36 -0.06
N LEU A 41 -2.72 -6.06 -1.29
CA LEU A 41 -2.15 -6.66 -2.50
C LEU A 41 -0.68 -6.31 -2.74
N ALA A 42 -0.28 -5.08 -2.42
CA ALA A 42 1.13 -4.69 -2.52
C ALA A 42 2.00 -5.51 -1.57
N VAL A 43 1.50 -5.82 -0.37
CA VAL A 43 2.16 -6.76 0.57
C VAL A 43 2.31 -8.14 -0.06
N GLU A 44 1.22 -8.69 -0.59
CA GLU A 44 1.22 -10.02 -1.21
C GLU A 44 2.12 -10.13 -2.43
N ALA A 45 2.11 -9.13 -3.31
CA ALA A 45 2.97 -9.10 -4.49
C ALA A 45 4.45 -9.09 -4.09
N CYS A 46 4.83 -8.30 -3.09
CA CYS A 46 6.18 -8.28 -2.56
C CYS A 46 6.60 -9.63 -1.94
N LEU A 47 5.69 -10.31 -1.23
CA LEU A 47 5.93 -11.66 -0.70
C LEU A 47 6.11 -12.68 -1.82
N ALA A 48 5.24 -12.65 -2.84
CA ALA A 48 5.28 -13.58 -3.96
C ALA A 48 6.56 -13.44 -4.81
N GLU A 49 7.09 -12.23 -4.93
CA GLU A 49 8.35 -11.95 -5.63
C GLU A 49 9.60 -12.14 -4.77
N GLY A 50 9.45 -12.51 -3.48
CA GLY A 50 10.58 -12.69 -2.56
C GLY A 50 11.33 -11.39 -2.24
N CYS A 51 10.69 -10.23 -2.42
CA CYS A 51 11.31 -8.91 -2.28
C CYS A 51 11.24 -8.32 -0.86
N GLY A 52 10.65 -9.04 0.10
CA GLY A 52 10.38 -8.55 1.45
C GLY A 52 9.13 -7.67 1.51
N SER A 53 8.31 -7.82 2.55
CA SER A 53 7.01 -7.14 2.70
C SER A 53 7.00 -6.00 3.72
N GLU A 54 8.13 -5.72 4.35
CA GLU A 54 8.20 -4.81 5.50
C GLU A 54 7.77 -3.39 5.14
N LEU A 55 8.11 -2.95 3.92
CA LEU A 55 7.76 -1.62 3.43
C LEU A 55 6.25 -1.46 3.18
N PRO A 56 5.59 -2.27 2.33
CA PRO A 56 4.15 -2.17 2.12
C PRO A 56 3.35 -2.44 3.40
N GLU A 57 3.79 -3.33 4.28
CA GLU A 57 3.15 -3.54 5.59
C GLU A 57 3.23 -2.30 6.47
N ALA A 58 4.40 -1.66 6.57
CA ALA A 58 4.55 -0.42 7.32
C ALA A 58 3.71 0.74 6.73
N ILE A 59 3.49 0.75 5.41
CA ILE A 59 2.60 1.72 4.76
C ILE A 59 1.14 1.41 5.14
N LEU A 60 0.71 0.16 5.03
CA LEU A 60 -0.64 -0.30 5.40
C LEU A 60 -0.99 0.11 6.84
N GLU A 61 -0.11 -0.20 7.80
CA GLU A 61 -0.29 0.14 9.22
C GLU A 61 -0.36 1.66 9.45
N LYS A 62 0.48 2.44 8.76
CA LYS A 62 0.52 3.90 8.91
C LYS A 62 -0.68 4.62 8.27
N VAL A 63 -1.30 4.02 7.26
CA VAL A 63 -2.48 4.54 6.58
C VAL A 63 -3.74 4.14 7.35
N PHE A 64 -3.83 2.88 7.77
CA PHE A 64 -4.96 2.30 8.50
C PHE A 64 -4.50 1.86 9.90
N LYS A 65 -4.59 2.76 10.88
CA LYS A 65 -4.24 2.46 12.27
C LYS A 65 -5.06 1.27 12.78
N GLY A 66 -4.38 0.21 13.21
CA GLY A 66 -5.02 -1.00 13.74
C GLY A 66 -5.61 -1.91 12.66
N ALA A 67 -5.19 -1.77 11.39
CA ALA A 67 -5.50 -2.77 10.37
C ALA A 67 -5.01 -4.15 10.83
N ALA A 68 -5.87 -5.15 10.67
CA ALA A 68 -5.46 -6.54 10.85
C ALA A 68 -4.31 -6.85 9.87
N PRO A 69 -3.39 -7.78 10.20
CA PRO A 69 -2.38 -8.24 9.27
C PRO A 69 -3.06 -8.62 7.95
N ALA A 70 -2.48 -8.20 6.82
CA ALA A 70 -3.05 -8.45 5.50
C ALA A 70 -3.48 -9.92 5.39
N THR A 71 -4.78 -10.17 5.38
CA THR A 71 -5.30 -11.51 5.09
C THR A 71 -5.11 -11.74 3.62
N VAL A 72 -4.31 -12.76 3.29
CA VAL A 72 -4.03 -13.18 1.92
C VAL A 72 -5.35 -13.33 1.16
N LEU A 73 -5.65 -12.40 0.26
CA LEU A 73 -6.78 -12.45 -0.65
C LEU A 73 -6.25 -12.81 -2.03
N LYS A 74 -6.70 -13.95 -2.56
CA LYS A 74 -6.31 -14.34 -3.91
C LYS A 74 -6.74 -13.27 -4.92
N PRO A 75 -6.03 -13.08 -6.05
CA PRO A 75 -6.38 -12.09 -7.07
C PRO A 75 -7.83 -12.19 -7.57
N GLU A 76 -8.43 -13.36 -7.52
CA GLU A 76 -9.84 -13.60 -7.87
C GLU A 76 -10.84 -13.22 -6.76
N GLU A 77 -10.40 -13.10 -5.51
CA GLU A 77 -11.18 -12.55 -4.40
C GLU A 77 -11.18 -11.00 -4.41
N PHE A 78 -10.21 -10.39 -5.09
CA PHE A 78 -10.09 -8.94 -5.32
C PHE A 78 -11.19 -8.41 -6.23
N ASP A 79 -11.38 -9.00 -7.42
CA ASP A 79 -12.40 -8.58 -8.38
C ASP A 79 -13.81 -8.64 -7.75
N ASN A 80 -14.05 -9.66 -6.93
CA ASN A 80 -15.30 -9.83 -6.21
C ASN A 80 -15.49 -8.76 -5.11
N LYS A 81 -14.46 -8.44 -4.31
CA LYS A 81 -14.55 -7.37 -3.28
C LYS A 81 -14.66 -5.96 -3.87
N LEU A 82 -14.00 -5.69 -5.00
CA LEU A 82 -14.11 -4.43 -5.72
C LEU A 82 -15.51 -4.19 -6.26
N GLN A 83 -16.14 -5.23 -6.80
CA GLN A 83 -17.53 -5.15 -7.25
C GLN A 83 -18.51 -4.94 -6.09
N ASP A 84 -18.32 -5.62 -4.95
CA ASP A 84 -19.19 -5.47 -3.76
C ASP A 84 -19.11 -4.05 -3.16
N THR A 85 -17.91 -3.46 -3.13
CA THR A 85 -17.71 -2.08 -2.64
C THR A 85 -18.21 -1.00 -3.61
N SER A 86 -18.19 -1.28 -4.92
CA SER A 86 -18.71 -0.36 -5.95
C SER A 86 -20.25 -0.33 -6.02
N GLN A 87 -20.94 -1.39 -5.58
CA GLN A 87 -22.41 -1.46 -5.58
C GLN A 87 -23.07 -0.83 -4.35
N LYS A 88 -22.29 -0.43 -3.34
CA LYS A 88 -22.80 0.18 -2.09
C LYS A 88 -22.63 1.72 -2.02
N SER A 89 -22.21 2.36 -3.11
CA SER A 89 -22.12 3.83 -3.24
C SER A 89 -23.28 4.43 -4.01
#